data_AF-A0A6H1ZEB0-F1
#
_entry.id   AF-A0A6H1ZEB0-F1
#
_cell.length_a   1.000
_cell.length_b   1.000
_cell.length_c   1.000
_cell.angle_alpha   90.00
_cell.angle_beta   90.00
_cell.angle_gamma   90.00
#
_symmetry.space_group_name_H-M   'P 1'
#
loop_
_entity.id
_entity.type
_entity.pdbx_description
1 polymer ?
#
loop_
_entity_poly.entity_id
_entity_poly.type
_entity_poly.pdbx_seq_one_letter_code
_entity_poly.pdbx_strand_id
1 'polypeptide(L)'
;GNSNVEAWGNSNVVARENSNVVAWENSNVVAWGNSNVVAWENSNVEAWGQSLVRVFSSAIKLALHGFSILSIPVSIDLKFKYEKTCLIQRYDASKYLDREGIVAKRKSVVLYKKVSSDFKTQEKTKNETLWILGSVVTHPAWEPEKEECGEGKFHACSRPYFCDEFRNVKGDRYIAVQIKLDDLYEWPRNQQYPHKIAFREGRVLYECDKHGRKL
;
A
#
# COMPACT_ATOMS: atom_id res chain seq x y z
N GLY A 1 23.57 -16.65 1.57
CA GLY A 1 23.01 -16.04 0.35
C GLY A 1 21.92 -15.07 0.74
N ASN A 2 21.74 -13.98 -0.02
CA ASN A 2 20.64 -13.05 0.19
C ASN A 2 19.59 -13.27 -0.90
N SER A 3 18.30 -13.35 -0.54
CA SER A 3 17.22 -13.49 -1.51
C SER A 3 16.12 -12.44 -1.33
N ASN A 4 15.47 -12.06 -2.41
CA ASN A 4 14.29 -11.20 -2.41
C ASN A 4 13.20 -11.89 -3.22
N VAL A 5 12.06 -12.16 -2.60
CA VAL A 5 10.95 -12.92 -3.20
C VAL A 5 9.68 -12.11 -3.07
N GLU A 6 9.01 -11.92 -4.19
CA GLU A 6 7.68 -11.32 -4.24
C GLU A 6 6.72 -12.37 -4.83
N ALA A 7 5.70 -12.73 -4.07
CA ALA A 7 4.74 -13.76 -4.42
C ALA A 7 3.32 -13.19 -4.45
N TRP A 8 2.68 -13.35 -5.60
CA TRP A 8 1.31 -12.93 -5.88
C TRP A 8 0.45 -14.17 -6.14
N GLY A 9 -0.86 -14.11 -5.87
CA GLY A 9 -1.73 -15.29 -6.00
C GLY A 9 -1.50 -16.36 -4.92
N ASN A 10 -2.22 -17.47 -5.02
CA ASN A 10 -2.13 -18.63 -4.12
C ASN A 10 -0.74 -19.31 -4.19
N SER A 11 0.26 -18.73 -3.52
CA SER A 11 1.66 -19.09 -3.68
C SER A 11 2.23 -19.83 -2.46
N ASN A 12 3.24 -20.67 -2.69
CA ASN A 12 4.01 -21.33 -1.63
C ASN A 12 5.46 -20.85 -1.70
N VAL A 13 5.94 -20.17 -0.64
CA VAL A 13 7.29 -19.60 -0.57
C VAL A 13 8.06 -20.24 0.57
N VAL A 14 9.26 -20.73 0.27
CA VAL A 14 10.24 -21.16 1.28
C VAL A 14 11.46 -20.26 1.19
N ALA A 15 11.67 -19.46 2.22
CA ALA A 15 12.80 -18.56 2.35
C ALA A 15 13.76 -19.06 3.45
N ARG A 16 15.06 -19.02 3.17
CA ARG A 16 16.10 -19.47 4.09
C ARG A 16 17.20 -18.41 4.21
N GLU A 17 17.97 -18.47 5.30
CA GLU A 17 19.10 -17.59 5.57
C GLU A 17 18.68 -16.11 5.64
N ASN A 18 19.27 -15.23 4.83
CA ASN A 18 18.98 -13.80 4.79
C ASN A 18 17.99 -13.51 3.65
N SER A 19 16.70 -13.37 3.95
CA SER A 19 15.68 -13.28 2.89
C SER A 19 14.64 -12.19 3.16
N ASN A 20 14.23 -11.48 2.11
CA ASN A 20 13.07 -10.60 2.12
C ASN A 20 11.94 -11.26 1.33
N VAL A 21 10.77 -11.40 1.95
CA VAL A 21 9.59 -12.00 1.31
C VAL A 21 8.41 -11.06 1.45
N VAL A 22 7.75 -10.79 0.32
CA VAL A 22 6.46 -10.12 0.28
C VAL A 22 5.46 -11.10 -0.32
N ALA A 23 4.44 -11.45 0.45
CA ALA A 23 3.41 -12.41 0.05
C ALA A 23 2.03 -11.77 0.13
N TRP A 24 1.30 -11.89 -0.98
CA TRP A 24 -0.06 -11.38 -1.15
C TRP A 24 -1.07 -12.53 -1.22
N GLU A 25 -2.36 -12.24 -1.01
CA GLU A 25 -3.48 -13.18 -1.16
C GLU A 25 -3.40 -14.44 -0.26
N ASN A 26 -3.84 -15.61 -0.76
CA ASN A 26 -3.83 -16.88 -0.01
C ASN A 26 -2.46 -17.58 -0.13
N SER A 27 -1.41 -16.95 0.38
CA SER A 27 -0.04 -17.48 0.31
C SER A 27 0.37 -18.27 1.55
N ASN A 28 1.18 -19.33 1.37
CA ASN A 28 1.87 -20.01 2.47
C ASN A 28 3.36 -19.63 2.43
N VAL A 29 3.87 -19.05 3.52
CA VAL A 29 5.28 -18.65 3.66
C VAL A 29 5.92 -19.39 4.81
N VAL A 30 7.03 -20.08 4.52
CA VAL A 30 7.90 -20.67 5.54
C VAL A 30 9.24 -19.96 5.47
N ALA A 31 9.61 -19.27 6.55
CA ALA A 31 10.84 -18.47 6.64
C ALA A 31 11.78 -19.00 7.73
N TRP A 32 13.04 -19.22 7.38
CA TRP A 32 14.09 -19.70 8.28
C TRP A 32 15.27 -18.73 8.33
N GLY A 33 15.76 -18.46 9.54
CA GLY A 33 16.95 -17.63 9.74
C GLY A 33 16.62 -16.15 9.86
N ASN A 34 17.46 -15.30 9.26
CA ASN A 34 17.34 -13.85 9.30
C ASN A 34 16.42 -13.35 8.17
N SER A 35 15.12 -13.54 8.34
CA SER A 35 14.14 -13.23 7.29
C SER A 35 13.26 -12.03 7.65
N ASN A 36 12.85 -11.25 6.65
CA ASN A 36 11.84 -10.20 6.77
C ASN A 36 10.65 -10.59 5.91
N VAL A 37 9.52 -10.88 6.56
CA VAL A 37 8.30 -11.34 5.89
C VAL A 37 7.22 -10.28 6.05
N VAL A 38 6.65 -9.86 4.91
CA VAL A 38 5.45 -9.03 4.85
C VAL A 38 4.34 -9.88 4.28
N ALA A 39 3.27 -10.06 5.05
CA ALA A 39 2.13 -10.88 4.65
C ALA A 39 0.82 -10.09 4.67
N TRP A 40 0.04 -10.29 3.61
CA TRP A 40 -1.26 -9.67 3.40
C TRP A 40 -2.37 -10.72 3.30
N GLU A 41 -3.60 -10.27 3.48
CA GLU A 41 -4.83 -11.05 3.26
C GLU A 41 -4.89 -12.41 3.99
N ASN A 42 -5.18 -13.51 3.29
CA ASN A 42 -5.43 -14.85 3.82
C ASN A 42 -4.16 -15.71 3.83
N SER A 43 -3.07 -15.16 4.32
CA SER A 43 -1.78 -15.86 4.32
C SER A 43 -1.60 -16.79 5.53
N ASN A 44 -0.79 -17.83 5.36
CA ASN A 44 -0.26 -18.66 6.44
C ASN A 44 1.25 -18.46 6.52
N VAL A 45 1.73 -18.01 7.68
CA VAL A 45 3.16 -17.72 7.88
C VAL A 45 3.69 -18.55 9.03
N GLU A 46 4.78 -19.27 8.76
CA GLU A 46 5.58 -19.98 9.76
C GLU A 46 7.01 -19.42 9.72
N ALA A 47 7.45 -18.83 10.83
CA ALA A 47 8.73 -18.14 10.90
C ALA A 47 9.61 -18.67 12.04
N TRP A 48 10.87 -18.97 11.71
CA TRP A 48 11.87 -19.56 12.60
C TRP A 48 13.15 -18.73 12.66
N GLY A 49 13.72 -18.60 13.86
CA GLY A 49 15.01 -17.93 14.07
C GLY A 49 14.86 -16.43 14.34
N GLN A 50 15.74 -15.61 13.78
CA GLN A 50 15.71 -14.13 13.92
C GLN A 50 14.90 -13.52 12.77
N SER A 51 13.61 -13.86 12.71
CA SER A 51 12.72 -13.37 11.67
C SER A 51 11.89 -12.17 12.14
N LEU A 52 11.75 -11.15 11.29
CA LEU A 52 10.78 -10.06 11.47
C LEU A 52 9.56 -10.35 10.59
N VAL A 53 8.38 -10.42 11.22
CA VAL A 53 7.11 -10.61 10.52
C VAL A 53 6.23 -9.38 10.71
N ARG A 54 5.79 -8.78 9.60
CA ARG A 54 4.81 -7.69 9.57
C ARG A 54 3.50 -8.17 8.96
N VAL A 55 2.41 -7.93 9.69
CA VAL A 55 1.06 -8.41 9.37
C VAL A 55 0.14 -7.21 9.20
N PHE A 56 -0.63 -7.22 8.11
CA PHE A 56 -1.58 -6.15 7.78
C PHE A 56 -3.03 -6.64 7.60
N SER A 57 -3.31 -7.92 7.87
CA SER A 57 -4.65 -8.52 7.80
C SER A 57 -4.96 -9.33 9.06
N SER A 58 -6.24 -9.36 9.47
CA SER A 58 -6.73 -10.21 10.56
C SER A 58 -6.99 -11.67 10.13
N ALA A 59 -6.99 -11.94 8.83
CA ALA A 59 -7.28 -13.26 8.27
C ALA A 59 -6.03 -14.12 8.06
N ILE A 60 -5.00 -13.92 8.88
CA ILE A 60 -3.71 -14.61 8.77
C ILE A 60 -3.62 -15.74 9.81
N LYS A 61 -3.02 -16.87 9.44
CA LYS A 61 -2.58 -17.88 10.42
C LYS A 61 -1.09 -17.71 10.65
N LEU A 62 -0.70 -17.60 11.93
CA LEU A 62 0.68 -17.29 12.29
C LEU A 62 1.20 -18.20 13.41
N ALA A 63 2.38 -18.77 13.16
CA ALA A 63 3.20 -19.49 14.13
C ALA A 63 4.62 -18.91 14.14
N LEU A 64 5.09 -18.54 15.34
CA LEU A 64 6.39 -17.91 15.56
C LEU A 64 7.26 -18.77 16.48
N HIS A 65 8.52 -18.94 16.09
CA HIS A 65 9.48 -19.78 16.79
C HIS A 65 10.81 -19.05 17.03
N GLY A 66 11.56 -19.48 18.04
CA GLY A 66 12.86 -18.93 18.39
C GLY A 66 12.76 -17.45 18.81
N PHE A 67 13.58 -16.60 18.19
CA PHE A 67 13.70 -15.18 18.51
C PHE A 67 12.93 -14.29 17.53
N SER A 68 11.84 -14.80 16.96
CA SER A 68 11.05 -14.08 15.98
C SER A 68 10.37 -12.85 16.59
N ILE A 69 10.24 -11.79 15.80
CA ILE A 69 9.57 -10.55 16.17
C ILE A 69 8.30 -10.41 15.32
N LEU A 70 7.16 -10.26 15.98
CA LEU A 70 5.89 -9.89 15.34
C LEU A 70 5.61 -8.41 15.56
N SER A 71 5.48 -7.66 14.47
CA SER A 71 4.99 -6.29 14.48
C SER A 71 3.58 -6.26 13.89
N ILE A 72 2.58 -5.92 14.73
CA ILE A 72 1.16 -5.97 14.37
C ILE A 72 0.41 -4.69 14.82
N PRO A 73 -0.44 -4.08 13.97
CA PRO A 73 -1.28 -2.97 14.39
C PRO A 73 -2.20 -3.33 15.56
N VAL A 74 -2.44 -2.39 16.48
CA VAL A 74 -3.41 -2.52 17.59
C VAL A 74 -4.83 -2.77 17.06
N SER A 75 -5.15 -2.22 15.88
CA SER A 75 -6.44 -2.41 15.22
C SER A 75 -6.69 -3.83 14.71
N ILE A 76 -5.64 -4.66 14.59
CA ILE A 76 -5.76 -6.05 14.13
C ILE A 76 -5.88 -6.97 15.34
N ASP A 77 -7.07 -7.56 15.47
CA ASP A 77 -7.28 -8.71 16.34
C ASP A 77 -6.89 -9.99 15.60
N LEU A 78 -5.79 -10.61 16.02
CA LEU A 78 -5.20 -11.79 15.40
C LEU A 78 -4.89 -12.82 16.49
N LYS A 79 -5.35 -14.05 16.28
CA LYS A 79 -4.95 -15.20 17.10
C LYS A 79 -3.73 -15.87 16.47
N PHE A 80 -2.65 -16.00 17.23
CA PHE A 80 -1.39 -16.60 16.77
C PHE A 80 -0.75 -17.46 17.85
N LYS A 81 0.13 -18.38 17.44
CA LYS A 81 0.96 -19.20 18.34
C LYS A 81 2.38 -18.64 18.34
N TYR A 82 3.01 -18.59 19.51
CA TYR A 82 4.36 -18.09 19.64
C TYR A 82 5.09 -18.73 20.82
N GLU A 83 6.41 -18.83 20.73
CA GLU A 83 7.28 -19.23 21.82
C GLU A 83 7.59 -18.03 22.75
N LYS A 84 7.92 -18.30 24.03
CA LYS A 84 8.20 -17.25 25.03
C LYS A 84 9.38 -16.34 24.66
N THR A 85 10.27 -16.83 23.80
CA THR A 85 11.45 -16.12 23.29
C THR A 85 11.12 -15.14 22.16
N CYS A 86 9.90 -15.19 21.62
CA CYS A 86 9.44 -14.25 20.60
C CYS A 86 9.05 -12.90 21.22
N LEU A 87 9.28 -11.82 20.46
CA LEU A 87 8.85 -10.47 20.83
C LEU A 87 7.59 -10.09 20.05
N ILE A 88 6.55 -9.68 20.76
CA ILE A 88 5.31 -9.18 20.15
C ILE A 88 5.23 -7.66 20.38
N GLN A 89 5.27 -6.90 19.30
CA GLN A 89 5.13 -5.46 19.31
C GLN A 89 3.80 -5.07 18.68
N ARG A 90 2.91 -4.50 19.49
CA ARG A 90 1.71 -3.82 19.00
C ARG A 90 1.99 -2.34 18.78
N TYR A 91 1.47 -1.77 17.71
CA TYR A 91 1.61 -0.35 17.39
C TYR A 91 0.27 0.23 16.94
N ASP A 92 -0.04 1.47 17.30
CA ASP A 92 -1.20 2.13 16.71
C ASP A 92 -0.98 2.27 15.21
N ALA A 93 -1.96 1.82 14.41
CA ALA A 93 -1.90 1.96 12.97
C ALA A 93 -1.72 3.45 12.64
N SER A 94 -0.51 3.82 12.22
CA SER A 94 -0.21 5.19 11.83
C SER A 94 -1.15 5.59 10.70
N LYS A 95 -1.63 6.85 10.72
CA LYS A 95 -2.40 7.42 9.61
C LYS A 95 -1.62 7.25 8.31
N TYR A 96 -2.31 7.15 7.18
CA TYR A 96 -1.75 6.88 5.85
C TYR A 96 -0.42 7.61 5.60
N LEU A 97 -0.38 8.92 5.85
CA LEU A 97 0.82 9.73 5.61
C LEU A 97 2.01 9.30 6.47
N ASP A 98 1.79 9.00 7.75
CA ASP A 98 2.82 8.54 8.67
C ASP A 98 3.29 7.12 8.30
N ARG A 99 2.34 6.23 7.94
CA ARG A 99 2.63 4.87 7.47
C ARG A 99 3.50 4.87 6.20
N GLU A 100 3.21 5.77 5.28
CA GLU A 100 3.91 5.92 3.99
C GLU A 100 5.16 6.83 4.07
N GLY A 101 5.50 7.33 5.27
CA GLY A 101 6.63 8.22 5.50
C GLY A 101 6.54 9.53 4.72
N ILE A 102 5.32 10.06 4.52
CA ILE A 102 5.05 11.26 3.74
C ILE A 102 4.89 12.46 4.68
N VAL A 103 5.78 13.43 4.56
CA VAL A 103 5.71 14.66 5.34
C VAL A 103 4.81 15.69 4.64
N ALA A 104 3.71 16.04 5.28
CA ALA A 104 2.85 17.13 4.83
C ALA A 104 3.56 18.49 4.97
N LYS A 105 3.37 19.38 3.99
CA LYS A 105 3.90 20.75 3.99
C LYS A 105 2.74 21.74 3.86
N ARG A 106 2.66 22.72 4.77
CA ARG A 106 1.66 23.80 4.74
C ARG A 106 0.22 23.29 4.57
N LYS A 107 -0.19 22.29 5.36
CA LYS A 107 -1.51 21.62 5.28
C LYS A 107 -1.84 20.98 3.92
N SER A 108 -0.81 20.64 3.15
CA SER A 108 -0.96 19.92 1.87
C SER A 108 0.08 18.80 1.76
N VAL A 109 -0.16 17.87 0.86
CA VAL A 109 0.74 16.77 0.53
C VAL A 109 0.84 16.64 -0.99
N VAL A 110 1.96 16.09 -1.47
CA VAL A 110 2.09 15.68 -2.87
C VAL A 110 1.99 14.17 -2.94
N LEU A 111 0.99 13.69 -3.68
CA LEU A 111 0.76 12.27 -3.97
C LEU A 111 0.76 12.06 -5.49
N TYR A 112 0.69 10.81 -5.91
CA TYR A 112 0.90 10.45 -7.32
C TYR A 112 -0.29 9.75 -7.93
N LYS A 113 -0.46 9.96 -9.23
CA LYS A 113 -1.45 9.26 -10.05
C LYS A 113 -0.81 8.89 -11.38
N LYS A 114 -1.30 7.81 -11.99
CA LYS A 114 -0.94 7.44 -13.35
C LYS A 114 -2.11 7.68 -14.29
N VAL A 115 -1.82 8.27 -15.44
CA VAL A 115 -2.78 8.76 -16.44
C VAL A 115 -2.34 8.34 -17.84
N SER A 116 -3.22 8.39 -18.84
CA SER A 116 -2.82 8.15 -20.23
C SER A 116 -1.75 9.14 -20.72
N SER A 117 -1.18 8.82 -21.88
CA SER A 117 -0.39 9.75 -22.70
C SER A 117 -1.08 11.12 -22.86
N ASP A 118 -2.40 11.12 -22.96
CA ASP A 118 -3.26 12.29 -23.14
C ASP A 118 -3.74 12.93 -21.82
N PHE A 119 -3.14 12.53 -20.69
CA PHE A 119 -3.49 12.97 -19.33
C PHE A 119 -4.93 12.64 -18.91
N LYS A 120 -5.48 11.50 -19.33
CA LYS A 120 -6.84 11.10 -18.96
C LYS A 120 -6.87 9.86 -18.05
N THR A 121 -8.01 9.67 -17.40
CA THR A 121 -8.35 8.45 -16.67
C THR A 121 -9.80 8.08 -16.95
N GLN A 122 -10.12 6.78 -16.94
CA GLN A 122 -11.46 6.25 -17.27
C GLN A 122 -11.93 6.71 -18.65
N GLU A 123 -11.03 6.62 -19.63
CA GLU A 123 -11.22 7.10 -21.00
C GLU A 123 -12.46 6.49 -21.65
N LYS A 124 -13.21 7.30 -22.39
CA LYS A 124 -14.44 6.90 -23.10
C LYS A 124 -15.56 6.40 -22.17
N THR A 125 -15.53 6.78 -20.90
CA THR A 125 -16.62 6.54 -19.94
C THR A 125 -17.24 7.86 -19.49
N LYS A 126 -18.40 7.80 -18.82
CA LYS A 126 -19.02 8.97 -18.17
C LYS A 126 -18.14 9.63 -17.10
N ASN A 127 -17.12 8.92 -16.60
CA ASN A 127 -16.22 9.37 -15.53
C ASN A 127 -14.84 9.81 -16.07
N GLU A 128 -14.71 9.99 -17.39
CA GLU A 128 -13.46 10.46 -18.00
C GLU A 128 -13.02 11.77 -17.32
N THR A 129 -11.81 11.78 -16.79
CA THR A 129 -11.24 12.95 -16.09
C THR A 129 -9.93 13.35 -16.76
N LEU A 130 -9.75 14.65 -16.96
CA LEU A 130 -8.58 15.24 -17.60
C LEU A 130 -7.65 15.89 -16.56
N TRP A 131 -6.37 15.53 -16.61
CA TRP A 131 -5.35 15.83 -15.60
C TRP A 131 -4.22 16.69 -16.17
N ILE A 132 -4.57 17.79 -16.83
CA ILE A 132 -3.59 18.71 -17.44
C ILE A 132 -2.70 19.32 -16.36
N LEU A 133 -1.40 19.45 -16.66
CA LEU A 133 -0.45 20.12 -15.75
C LEU A 133 -0.90 21.56 -15.41
N GLY A 134 -0.87 21.89 -14.12
CA GLY A 134 -1.31 23.17 -13.59
C GLY A 134 -2.81 23.25 -13.29
N SER A 135 -3.63 22.32 -13.79
CA SER A 135 -5.08 22.30 -13.53
C SER A 135 -5.38 21.91 -12.09
N VAL A 136 -6.60 22.27 -11.65
CA VAL A 136 -7.21 21.75 -10.43
C VAL A 136 -8.32 20.82 -10.86
N VAL A 137 -8.32 19.60 -10.32
CA VAL A 137 -9.43 18.66 -10.46
C VAL A 137 -10.18 18.58 -9.15
N THR A 138 -11.50 18.59 -9.21
CA THR A 138 -12.38 18.51 -8.05
C THR A 138 -13.50 17.53 -8.37
N HIS A 139 -13.70 16.52 -7.53
CA HIS A 139 -14.77 15.55 -7.72
C HIS A 139 -16.12 16.17 -7.30
N PRO A 140 -17.14 16.20 -8.17
CA PRO A 140 -18.40 16.92 -7.90
C PRO A 140 -19.27 16.27 -6.82
N ALA A 141 -19.20 14.94 -6.69
CA ALA A 141 -19.89 14.17 -5.65
C ALA A 141 -18.85 13.59 -4.70
N TRP A 142 -18.66 14.15 -3.51
CA TRP A 142 -17.68 13.64 -2.54
C TRP A 142 -18.30 12.58 -1.63
N GLU A 143 -18.08 11.31 -1.97
CA GLU A 143 -18.64 10.15 -1.26
C GLU A 143 -17.55 9.09 -1.02
N PRO A 144 -16.48 9.43 -0.28
CA PRO A 144 -15.34 8.54 -0.14
C PRO A 144 -15.65 7.29 0.69
N GLU A 145 -16.67 7.35 1.54
CA GLU A 145 -17.01 6.32 2.51
C GLU A 145 -17.71 5.09 1.90
N LYS A 146 -18.33 5.23 0.72
CA LYS A 146 -19.15 4.17 0.11
C LYS A 146 -18.37 2.87 -0.15
N GLU A 147 -17.17 3.01 -0.68
CA GLU A 147 -16.29 1.89 -1.07
C GLU A 147 -14.86 2.39 -1.32
N GLU A 148 -13.88 1.51 -1.21
CA GLU A 148 -12.47 1.86 -1.41
C GLU A 148 -12.12 2.13 -2.89
N CYS A 149 -12.56 1.24 -3.78
CA CYS A 149 -12.55 1.43 -5.23
C CYS A 149 -13.94 1.83 -5.69
N GLY A 150 -14.08 2.85 -6.53
CA GLY A 150 -15.37 3.24 -7.08
C GLY A 150 -15.53 4.74 -7.31
N GLU A 151 -16.74 5.12 -7.72
CA GLU A 151 -17.12 6.52 -7.99
C GLU A 151 -17.15 7.36 -6.69
N GLY A 152 -17.27 8.68 -6.82
CA GLY A 152 -17.42 9.59 -5.67
C GLY A 152 -16.12 10.17 -5.10
N LYS A 153 -14.97 9.87 -5.71
CA LYS A 153 -13.64 10.36 -5.29
C LYS A 153 -12.61 10.20 -6.40
N PHE A 154 -11.47 10.86 -6.22
CA PHE A 154 -10.25 10.48 -6.91
C PHE A 154 -9.36 9.64 -6.00
N HIS A 155 -8.43 8.91 -6.61
CA HIS A 155 -7.43 8.11 -5.89
C HIS A 155 -6.02 8.54 -6.24
N ALA A 156 -5.14 8.53 -5.24
CA ALA A 156 -3.71 8.75 -5.40
C ALA A 156 -2.92 7.72 -4.59
N CYS A 157 -1.64 7.56 -4.94
CA CYS A 157 -0.69 6.69 -4.26
C CYS A 157 0.45 7.49 -3.65
N SER A 158 1.12 6.90 -2.65
CA SER A 158 2.27 7.51 -1.97
C SER A 158 3.50 7.64 -2.87
N ARG A 159 3.62 6.76 -3.87
CA ARG A 159 4.71 6.72 -4.85
C ARG A 159 4.18 6.44 -6.25
N PRO A 160 4.85 6.91 -7.32
CA PRO A 160 4.37 6.70 -8.69
C PRO A 160 4.26 5.21 -9.06
N TYR A 161 5.28 4.40 -8.75
CA TYR A 161 5.28 2.97 -9.10
C TYR A 161 4.14 2.17 -8.45
N PHE A 162 3.59 2.62 -7.31
CA PHE A 162 2.39 2.00 -6.74
C PHE A 162 1.13 2.22 -7.60
N CYS A 163 1.13 3.26 -8.45
CA CYS A 163 0.03 3.47 -9.38
C CYS A 163 -0.06 2.37 -10.46
N ASP A 164 0.98 1.56 -10.62
CA ASP A 164 1.01 0.47 -11.61
C ASP A 164 -0.02 -0.63 -11.29
N GLU A 165 -0.39 -0.79 -10.01
CA GLU A 165 -1.45 -1.72 -9.60
C GLU A 165 -2.82 -1.32 -10.18
N PHE A 166 -3.07 -0.02 -10.35
CA PHE A 166 -4.36 0.50 -10.83
C PHE A 166 -4.37 0.81 -12.32
N ARG A 167 -3.19 0.96 -12.93
CA ARG A 167 -3.05 1.31 -14.33
C ARG A 167 -1.67 0.92 -14.86
N ASN A 168 -1.61 0.01 -15.83
CA ASN A 168 -0.35 -0.45 -16.41
C ASN A 168 -0.36 -0.50 -17.95
N VAL A 169 -0.70 0.61 -18.60
CA VAL A 169 -0.66 0.71 -20.07
C VAL A 169 0.66 1.35 -20.50
N LYS A 170 1.29 0.79 -21.53
CA LYS A 170 2.54 1.32 -22.11
C LYS A 170 2.29 2.73 -22.66
N GLY A 171 3.15 3.68 -22.27
CA GLY A 171 3.04 5.09 -22.68
C GLY A 171 2.24 5.96 -21.72
N ASP A 172 1.66 5.37 -20.67
CA ASP A 172 1.08 6.13 -19.56
C ASP A 172 2.14 6.93 -18.80
N ARG A 173 1.66 7.98 -18.12
CA ARG A 173 2.47 9.02 -17.50
C ARG A 173 2.15 9.09 -16.01
N TYR A 174 3.16 9.40 -15.20
CA TYR A 174 2.94 9.66 -13.77
C TYR A 174 2.88 11.16 -13.52
N ILE A 175 1.91 11.58 -12.71
CA ILE A 175 1.73 12.97 -12.33
C ILE A 175 1.79 13.12 -10.82
N ALA A 176 2.38 14.21 -10.38
CA ALA A 176 2.37 14.66 -8.99
C ALA A 176 1.17 15.60 -8.77
N VAL A 177 0.38 15.33 -7.74
CA VAL A 177 -0.84 16.07 -7.39
C VAL A 177 -0.71 16.61 -5.98
N GLN A 178 -0.82 17.93 -5.83
CA GLN A 178 -0.90 18.58 -4.53
C GLN A 178 -2.33 18.54 -4.01
N ILE A 179 -2.51 18.00 -2.80
CA ILE A 179 -3.82 17.77 -2.18
C ILE A 179 -3.81 18.38 -0.78
N LYS A 180 -4.87 19.08 -0.38
CA LYS A 180 -5.01 19.58 1.00
C LYS A 180 -5.32 18.43 1.94
N LEU A 181 -4.86 18.50 3.18
CA LEU A 181 -5.13 17.44 4.17
C LEU A 181 -6.63 17.23 4.40
N ASP A 182 -7.43 18.31 4.38
CA ASP A 182 -8.88 18.26 4.57
C ASP A 182 -9.63 17.65 3.37
N ASP A 183 -8.96 17.48 2.23
CA ASP A 183 -9.51 16.82 1.04
C ASP A 183 -9.14 15.34 0.97
N LEU A 184 -8.37 14.80 1.92
CA LEU A 184 -7.99 13.38 1.98
C LEU A 184 -9.00 12.56 2.76
N TYR A 185 -9.16 11.30 2.35
CA TYR A 185 -9.91 10.31 3.11
C TYR A 185 -9.18 8.96 3.11
N GLU A 186 -8.88 8.46 4.30
CA GLU A 186 -8.33 7.12 4.53
C GLU A 186 -9.44 6.23 5.11
N TRP A 187 -9.64 5.05 4.53
CA TRP A 187 -10.64 4.10 5.01
C TRP A 187 -10.19 3.45 6.33
N PRO A 188 -11.00 3.49 7.40
CA PRO A 188 -10.54 3.11 8.74
C PRO A 188 -10.39 1.59 8.96
N ARG A 189 -10.96 0.73 8.09
CA ARG A 189 -10.95 -0.74 8.24
C ARG A 189 -10.87 -1.43 6.88
N ASN A 190 -10.30 -2.64 6.86
CA ASN A 190 -10.28 -3.56 5.72
C ASN A 190 -9.77 -2.92 4.41
N GLN A 191 -8.70 -2.12 4.47
CA GLN A 191 -8.05 -1.57 3.28
C GLN A 191 -7.49 -2.72 2.44
N GLN A 192 -8.01 -2.90 1.23
CA GLN A 192 -7.45 -3.82 0.25
C GLN A 192 -6.16 -3.24 -0.35
N TYR A 193 -6.06 -1.91 -0.46
CA TYR A 193 -4.94 -1.23 -1.11
C TYR A 193 -4.25 -0.24 -0.17
N PRO A 194 -3.29 -0.70 0.65
CA PRO A 194 -2.70 0.08 1.76
C PRO A 194 -1.96 1.35 1.31
N HIS A 195 -1.47 1.39 0.08
CA HIS A 195 -0.73 2.52 -0.48
C HIS A 195 -1.62 3.50 -1.26
N LYS A 196 -2.94 3.25 -1.30
CA LYS A 196 -3.93 4.10 -1.96
C LYS A 196 -4.68 4.95 -0.94
N ILE A 197 -5.02 6.17 -1.33
CA ILE A 197 -5.87 7.08 -0.55
C ILE A 197 -6.87 7.79 -1.46
N ALA A 198 -8.06 8.12 -0.93
CA ALA A 198 -9.02 8.96 -1.63
C ALA A 198 -8.71 10.45 -1.44
N PHE A 199 -9.03 11.25 -2.46
CA PHE A 199 -9.05 12.70 -2.34
C PHE A 199 -10.15 13.36 -3.16
N ARG A 200 -10.60 14.54 -2.70
CA ARG A 200 -11.66 15.32 -3.35
C ARG A 200 -11.14 16.28 -4.40
N GLU A 201 -10.17 17.11 -4.03
CA GLU A 201 -9.62 18.18 -4.85
C GLU A 201 -8.09 18.10 -4.87
N GLY A 202 -7.48 18.30 -6.04
CA GLY A 202 -6.03 18.30 -6.18
C GLY A 202 -5.54 19.14 -7.35
N ARG A 203 -4.40 19.80 -7.17
CA ARG A 203 -3.70 20.53 -8.24
C ARG A 203 -2.64 19.64 -8.88
N VAL A 204 -2.71 19.44 -10.19
CA VAL A 204 -1.68 18.73 -10.93
C VAL A 204 -0.44 19.62 -11.06
N LEU A 205 0.70 19.18 -10.54
CA LEU A 205 1.91 20.00 -10.46
C LEU A 205 2.85 19.77 -11.65
N TYR A 206 3.26 18.52 -11.85
CA TYR A 206 4.26 18.13 -12.82
C TYR A 206 4.14 16.65 -13.18
N GLU A 207 4.74 16.29 -14.32
CA GLU A 207 4.99 14.91 -14.68
C GLU A 207 6.29 14.41 -14.03
N CYS A 208 6.31 13.14 -13.64
CA CYS A 208 7.48 12.52 -13.05
C CYS A 208 7.75 11.13 -13.62
N ASP A 209 8.96 10.62 -13.38
CA ASP A 209 9.27 9.22 -13.64
C ASP A 209 8.66 8.29 -12.57
N LYS A 210 8.86 6.98 -12.76
CA LYS A 210 8.37 5.94 -11.83
C LYS A 210 8.91 6.08 -10.40
N HIS A 211 9.94 6.89 -10.16
CA HIS A 211 10.57 7.13 -8.86
C HIS A 211 10.21 8.50 -8.27
N GLY A 212 9.38 9.29 -8.94
CA GLY A 212 8.90 10.59 -8.46
C GLY A 212 9.84 11.75 -8.81
N ARG A 213 10.86 11.52 -9.64
CA ARG A 213 11.73 12.59 -10.14
C ARG A 213 10.99 13.33 -11.25
N LYS A 214 10.91 14.65 -11.11
CA LYS A 214 10.27 15.52 -12.11
C LYS A 214 10.95 15.36 -13.48
N LEU A 215 10.14 15.27 -14.52
CA LEU A 215 10.57 15.29 -15.93
C LEU A 215 10.65 16.72 -16.47
#